data_AF-A0A8T7ML80-F1
#
_entry.id   AF-A0A8T7ML80-F1
#
_cell.length_a   1.000
_cell.length_b   1.000
_cell.length_c   1.000
_cell.angle_alpha   90.00
_cell.angle_beta   90.00
_cell.angle_gamma   90.00
#
_symmetry.space_group_name_H-M   'P 1'
#
loop_
_entity.id
_entity.type
_entity.pdbx_description
1 polymer ?
#
loop_
_entity_poly.entity_id
_entity_poly.type
_entity_poly.pdbx_seq_one_letter_code
_entity_poly.pdbx_strand_id
1 'polypeptide(L)'
;METTTTRPTSEFAEKAFQNFLAAELIRSLPRISAPNDRVYLYCHLVPEGEPSRRLLVVSEPEEKVVRVCVEATYELFEGDVHYHVRRIGTAPREQADEKQLEGLLQTAYSELMAWHPTHESIWENVF
;
A
#
# COMPACT_ATOMS: atom_id res chain seq x y z
N MET A 1 8.89 28.73 -23.62
CA MET A 1 9.16 27.31 -23.41
C MET A 1 9.07 27.06 -21.93
N GLU A 2 7.91 26.63 -21.45
CA GLU A 2 7.76 26.22 -20.06
C GLU A 2 8.44 24.85 -19.94
N THR A 3 9.54 24.81 -19.19
CA THR A 3 10.13 23.55 -18.75
C THR A 3 9.16 22.91 -17.76
N THR A 4 8.30 22.04 -18.26
CA THR A 4 7.49 21.17 -17.42
C THR A 4 8.46 20.22 -16.71
N THR A 5 8.93 20.63 -15.53
CA THR A 5 9.72 19.78 -14.65
C THR A 5 8.84 18.59 -14.30
N THR A 6 9.03 17.50 -15.02
CA THR A 6 8.42 16.20 -14.72
C THR A 6 9.05 15.78 -13.40
N ARG A 7 8.36 16.07 -12.28
CA ARG A 7 8.80 15.57 -10.98
C ARG A 7 8.93 14.05 -11.06
N PRO A 8 10.02 13.47 -10.54
CA PRO A 8 10.22 12.04 -10.62
C PRO A 8 9.04 11.31 -9.98
N THR A 9 8.58 10.28 -10.69
CA THR A 9 7.46 9.36 -10.43
C THR A 9 7.24 8.97 -8.97
N SER A 10 8.34 8.80 -8.23
CA SER A 10 8.40 8.33 -6.87
C SER A 10 7.99 9.40 -5.88
N GLU A 11 8.27 10.67 -6.17
CA GLU A 11 8.16 11.79 -5.24
C GLU A 11 6.71 12.07 -4.85
N PHE A 12 5.76 11.91 -5.78
CA PHE A 12 4.34 12.12 -5.48
C PHE A 12 3.79 11.02 -4.57
N ALA A 13 3.98 9.76 -4.96
CA ALA A 13 3.51 8.61 -4.18
C ALA A 13 4.15 8.59 -2.79
N GLU A 14 5.45 8.93 -2.72
CA GLU A 14 6.19 9.08 -1.48
C GLU A 14 5.60 10.19 -0.62
N LYS A 15 5.42 11.39 -1.16
CA LYS A 15 4.87 12.51 -0.39
C LYS A 15 3.48 12.23 0.16
N ALA A 16 2.57 11.73 -0.68
CA ALA A 16 1.21 11.40 -0.23
C ALA A 16 1.22 10.31 0.85
N PHE A 17 2.06 9.29 0.68
CA PHE A 17 2.20 8.23 1.68
C PHE A 17 2.80 8.76 2.98
N GLN A 18 3.84 9.59 2.93
CA GLN A 18 4.44 10.23 4.12
C GLN A 18 3.44 11.13 4.86
N ASN A 19 2.66 11.92 4.12
CA ASN A 19 1.60 12.74 4.69
C ASN A 19 0.54 11.88 5.40
N PHE A 20 0.10 10.81 4.74
CA PHE A 20 -0.84 9.85 5.32
C PHE A 20 -0.28 9.22 6.60
N LEU A 21 1.00 8.82 6.62
CA LEU A 21 1.65 8.28 7.81
C LEU A 21 1.65 9.30 8.96
N ALA A 22 2.04 10.54 8.67
CA ALA A 22 2.08 11.59 9.67
C ALA A 22 0.69 11.91 10.26
N ALA A 23 -0.37 11.77 9.46
CA ALA A 23 -1.74 12.03 9.88
C ALA A 23 -2.36 10.85 10.64
N GLU A 24 -2.16 9.61 10.15
CA GLU A 24 -2.97 8.46 10.55
C GLU A 24 -2.18 7.31 11.19
N LEU A 25 -0.86 7.18 10.95
CA LEU A 25 -0.07 6.01 11.34
C LEU A 25 1.22 6.38 12.11
N ILE A 26 1.15 6.32 13.45
CA ILE A 26 2.25 6.80 14.32
C ILE A 26 3.32 5.73 14.62
N ARG A 27 3.17 4.48 14.17
CA ARG A 27 3.98 3.35 14.69
C ARG A 27 4.98 2.71 13.73
N SER A 28 5.04 3.14 12.47
CA SER A 28 5.75 2.37 11.45
C SER A 28 6.48 3.26 10.45
N LEU A 29 7.77 2.99 10.31
CA LEU A 29 8.62 3.67 9.34
C LEU A 29 8.35 3.09 7.94
N PRO A 30 8.09 3.94 6.94
CA PRO A 30 7.95 3.48 5.58
C PRO A 30 9.30 2.95 5.09
N ARG A 31 9.25 1.79 4.44
CA ARG A 31 10.42 1.21 3.77
C ARG A 31 10.29 1.46 2.27
N ILE A 32 11.39 1.91 1.66
CA ILE A 32 11.48 2.22 0.23
C ILE A 32 12.37 1.17 -0.43
N SER A 33 11.87 0.53 -1.49
CA SER A 33 12.65 -0.39 -2.32
C SER A 33 12.55 0.04 -3.77
N ALA A 34 13.70 0.13 -4.45
CA ALA A 34 13.82 0.61 -5.82
C ALA A 34 14.43 -0.43 -6.81
N PRO A 35 13.90 -1.67 -6.92
CA PRO A 35 14.40 -2.63 -7.88
C PRO A 35 13.93 -2.29 -9.30
N ASN A 36 14.86 -2.22 -10.26
CA ASN A 36 14.58 -2.02 -11.69
C ASN A 36 13.66 -0.80 -11.98
N ASP A 37 14.00 0.36 -11.41
CA ASP A 37 13.26 1.62 -11.50
C ASP A 37 11.83 1.62 -10.93
N ARG A 38 11.34 0.48 -10.40
CA ARG A 38 10.06 0.40 -9.70
C ARG A 38 10.22 0.90 -8.28
N VAL A 39 9.33 1.77 -7.82
CA VAL A 39 9.33 2.22 -6.43
C VAL A 39 8.19 1.55 -5.68
N TYR A 40 8.59 0.83 -4.63
CA TYR A 40 7.70 0.23 -3.65
C TYR A 40 7.85 0.98 -2.34
N LEU A 41 6.75 1.57 -1.88
CA LEU A 41 6.64 2.15 -0.56
C LEU A 41 5.71 1.26 0.26
N TYR A 42 6.12 0.87 1.46
CA TYR A 42 5.24 0.10 2.32
C TYR A 42 5.36 0.50 3.78
N CYS A 43 4.25 0.33 4.50
CA CYS A 43 4.13 0.59 5.92
C CYS A 43 3.48 -0.61 6.61
N HIS A 44 4.08 -1.05 7.71
CA HIS A 44 3.53 -2.12 8.54
C HIS A 44 2.50 -1.55 9.52
N LEU A 45 1.32 -2.17 9.63
CA LEU A 45 0.31 -1.74 10.59
C LEU A 45 0.43 -2.45 11.96
N VAL A 46 1.23 -3.52 12.00
CA VAL A 46 1.48 -4.34 13.19
C VAL A 46 2.98 -4.38 13.51
N PRO A 47 3.36 -4.69 14.76
CA PRO A 47 4.76 -4.88 15.14
C PRO A 47 5.48 -5.94 14.30
N GLU A 48 6.81 -5.82 14.20
CA GLU A 48 7.64 -6.83 13.57
C GLU A 48 7.59 -8.14 14.39
N GLY A 49 7.29 -9.26 13.73
CA GLY A 49 7.10 -10.58 14.37
C GLY A 49 5.65 -11.04 14.51
N GLU A 50 4.67 -10.18 14.24
CA GLU A 50 3.25 -10.57 14.11
C GLU A 50 2.88 -10.86 12.64
N PRO A 51 1.81 -11.66 12.40
CA PRO A 51 1.07 -11.72 11.13
C PRO A 51 1.04 -10.39 10.37
N SER A 52 1.90 -10.25 9.36
CA SER A 52 2.24 -8.92 8.86
C SER A 52 1.08 -8.32 8.06
N ARG A 53 0.61 -7.13 8.44
CA ARG A 53 -0.35 -6.31 7.68
C ARG A 53 0.37 -5.11 7.12
N ARG A 54 0.29 -4.90 5.81
CA ARG A 54 1.05 -3.87 5.11
C ARG A 54 0.19 -3.14 4.11
N LEU A 55 0.37 -1.82 4.09
CA LEU A 55 -0.11 -0.96 3.03
C LEU A 55 1.03 -0.76 2.03
N LEU A 56 0.77 -1.00 0.75
CA LEU A 56 1.77 -0.92 -0.32
C LEU A 56 1.36 0.12 -1.35
N VAL A 57 2.27 1.01 -1.70
CA VAL A 57 2.15 1.91 -2.84
C VAL A 57 3.21 1.53 -3.86
N VAL A 58 2.76 1.17 -5.06
CA VAL A 58 3.61 0.72 -6.16
C VAL A 58 3.54 1.73 -7.29
N SER A 59 4.70 2.20 -7.72
CA SER A 59 4.84 3.14 -8.82
C SER A 59 5.91 2.63 -9.78
N GLU A 60 5.54 2.33 -11.03
CA GLU A 60 6.46 1.85 -12.06
C GLU A 60 6.68 2.95 -13.12
N PRO A 61 7.90 3.17 -13.64
CA PRO A 61 8.19 4.28 -14.55
C PRO A 61 7.43 4.21 -15.86
N GLU A 62 7.34 3.00 -16.43
CA GLU A 62 6.65 2.68 -17.69
C GLU A 62 5.12 2.72 -17.54
N GLU A 63 4.64 2.79 -16.30
CA GLU A 63 3.23 2.86 -16.02
C GLU A 63 2.77 4.28 -15.75
N LYS A 64 1.61 4.59 -16.36
CA LYS A 64 0.93 5.87 -16.18
C LYS A 64 0.06 5.90 -14.92
N VAL A 65 0.22 4.95 -14.00
CA VAL A 65 -0.61 4.83 -12.80
C VAL A 65 0.23 4.55 -11.56
N VAL A 66 -0.22 5.07 -10.43
CA VAL A 66 0.21 4.66 -9.08
C VAL A 66 -0.82 3.66 -8.57
N ARG A 67 -0.36 2.56 -7.99
CA ARG A 67 -1.24 1.53 -7.42
C ARG A 67 -1.17 1.55 -5.90
N VAL A 68 -2.31 1.40 -5.26
CA VAL A 68 -2.41 1.15 -3.83
C VAL A 68 -2.91 -0.27 -3.63
N CYS A 69 -2.15 -1.04 -2.88
CA CYS A 69 -2.41 -2.43 -2.57
C CYS A 69 -2.33 -2.65 -1.05
N VAL A 70 -2.95 -3.72 -0.61
CA VAL A 70 -2.84 -4.26 0.74
C VAL A 70 -2.22 -5.64 0.66
N GLU A 71 -1.33 -5.93 1.59
CA GLU A 71 -0.77 -7.27 1.82
C GLU A 71 -1.04 -7.61 3.28
N ALA A 72 -1.51 -8.82 3.52
CA ALA A 72 -1.60 -9.35 4.86
C ALA A 72 -1.16 -10.81 4.89
N THR A 73 -0.41 -11.16 5.92
CA THR A 73 0.04 -12.52 6.23
C THR A 73 -0.57 -12.91 7.56
N TYR A 74 -1.08 -14.13 7.67
CA TYR A 74 -1.69 -14.61 8.91
C TYR A 74 -1.56 -16.12 9.06
N GLU A 75 -1.64 -16.55 10.32
CA GLU A 75 -1.56 -17.94 10.75
C GLU A 75 -2.83 -18.22 11.56
N LEU A 76 -3.57 -19.26 11.17
CA LEU A 76 -4.81 -19.71 11.81
C LEU A 76 -4.57 -20.96 12.66
N PHE A 77 -3.65 -21.81 12.24
CA PHE A 77 -3.19 -23.03 12.89
C PHE A 77 -1.66 -23.04 12.92
N GLU A 78 -1.07 -23.71 13.90
CA GLU A 78 0.38 -23.80 14.01
C GLU A 78 1.02 -24.34 12.71
N GLY A 79 1.84 -23.49 12.09
CA GLY A 79 2.57 -23.80 10.86
C GLY A 79 1.81 -23.55 9.55
N ASP A 80 0.57 -23.04 9.57
CA ASP A 80 -0.12 -22.60 8.36
C ASP A 80 0.07 -21.10 8.11
N VAL A 81 0.54 -20.73 6.92
CA VAL A 81 0.74 -19.32 6.59
C VAL A 81 -0.07 -19.00 5.36
N HIS A 82 -1.04 -18.11 5.56
CA HIS A 82 -1.89 -17.59 4.52
C HIS A 82 -1.46 -16.19 4.12
N TYR A 83 -1.51 -15.93 2.81
CA TYR A 83 -1.18 -14.63 2.23
C TYR A 83 -2.41 -14.07 1.53
N HIS A 84 -2.71 -12.81 1.82
CA HIS A 84 -3.74 -12.04 1.16
C HIS A 84 -3.08 -10.83 0.51
N VAL A 85 -3.23 -10.68 -0.80
CA VAL A 85 -2.78 -9.50 -1.52
C VAL A 85 -3.94 -9.01 -2.38
N ARG A 86 -4.31 -7.75 -2.21
CA ARG A 86 -5.38 -7.14 -2.97
C ARG A 86 -5.02 -5.74 -3.44
N ARG A 87 -5.41 -5.41 -4.67
CA ARG A 87 -5.35 -4.05 -5.18
C ARG A 87 -6.61 -3.30 -4.77
N ILE A 88 -6.42 -2.19 -4.08
CA ILE A 88 -7.50 -1.29 -3.64
C ILE A 88 -7.89 -0.36 -4.77
N GLY A 89 -6.91 0.16 -5.49
CA GLY A 89 -7.16 0.99 -6.65
C GLY A 89 -5.91 1.49 -7.33
N THR A 90 -6.13 2.32 -8.34
CA THR A 90 -5.09 2.96 -9.13
C THR A 90 -5.45 4.42 -9.36
N ALA A 91 -4.46 5.31 -9.24
CA ALA A 91 -4.59 6.72 -9.62
C ALA A 91 -3.72 6.99 -10.86
N PRO A 92 -4.24 7.64 -11.91
CA PRO A 92 -3.40 8.08 -13.04
C PRO A 92 -2.31 9.00 -12.52
N ARG A 93 -1.07 8.80 -12.92
CA ARG A 93 0.09 9.49 -12.36
C ARG A 93 0.06 11.01 -12.57
N GLU A 94 -0.57 11.46 -13.65
CA GLU A 94 -0.78 12.88 -13.96
C GLU A 94 -1.91 13.52 -13.15
N GLN A 95 -2.81 12.71 -12.59
CA GLN A 95 -4.01 13.12 -11.85
C GLN A 95 -4.02 12.63 -10.41
N ALA A 96 -2.97 11.93 -9.99
CA ALA A 96 -2.74 11.53 -8.63
C ALA A 96 -2.40 12.83 -7.90
N ASP A 97 -3.44 13.58 -7.57
CA ASP A 97 -3.37 14.63 -6.59
C ASP A 97 -3.33 13.98 -5.20
N GLU A 98 -2.80 14.71 -4.22
CA GLU A 98 -2.62 14.17 -2.87
C GLU A 98 -3.94 13.59 -2.33
N LYS A 99 -5.08 14.18 -2.70
CA LYS A 99 -6.42 13.77 -2.25
C LYS A 99 -6.88 12.43 -2.80
N GLN A 100 -6.71 12.16 -4.09
CA GLN A 100 -7.13 10.91 -4.70
C GLN A 100 -6.30 9.75 -4.15
N LEU A 101 -4.98 9.93 -4.06
CA LEU A 101 -4.11 8.90 -3.49
C LEU A 101 -4.38 8.73 -1.99
N GLU A 102 -4.59 9.81 -1.25
CA GLU A 102 -4.99 9.77 0.17
C GLU A 102 -6.31 9.01 0.37
N GLY A 103 -7.32 9.22 -0.48
CA GLY A 103 -8.57 8.46 -0.42
C GLY A 103 -8.38 6.96 -0.66
N LEU A 104 -7.49 6.58 -1.58
CA LEU A 104 -7.12 5.17 -1.79
C LEU A 104 -6.37 4.61 -0.58
N LEU A 105 -5.46 5.38 0.03
CA LEU A 105 -4.73 5.00 1.24
C LEU A 105 -5.67 4.81 2.43
N GLN A 106 -6.64 5.70 2.64
CA GLN A 106 -7.65 5.58 3.70
C GLN A 106 -8.55 4.37 3.49
N THR A 107 -8.94 4.09 2.24
CA THR A 107 -9.72 2.90 1.91
C THR A 107 -8.91 1.63 2.21
N ALA A 108 -7.64 1.60 1.75
CA ALA A 108 -6.72 0.49 1.99
C ALA A 108 -6.50 0.24 3.50
N TYR A 109 -6.30 1.31 4.26
CA TYR A 109 -6.15 1.26 5.70
C TYR A 109 -7.42 0.74 6.39
N SER A 110 -8.59 1.30 6.05
CA SER A 110 -9.86 0.86 6.61
C SER A 110 -10.12 -0.62 6.34
N GLU A 111 -9.82 -1.10 5.12
CA GLU A 111 -9.96 -2.50 4.77
C GLU A 111 -9.02 -3.38 5.59
N LEU A 112 -7.72 -3.05 5.67
CA LEU A 112 -6.75 -3.81 6.47
C LEU A 112 -7.05 -3.83 7.97
N MET A 113 -7.60 -2.74 8.50
CA MET A 113 -7.96 -2.64 9.92
C MET A 113 -9.25 -3.40 10.24
N ALA A 114 -10.24 -3.36 9.33
CA ALA A 114 -11.48 -4.12 9.47
C ALA A 114 -11.27 -5.62 9.20
N TRP A 115 -10.24 -5.98 8.44
CA TRP A 115 -10.00 -7.35 8.06
C TRP A 115 -9.41 -8.16 9.23
N HIS A 116 -10.21 -9.13 9.67
CA HIS A 116 -9.86 -10.13 10.67
C HIS A 116 -10.14 -11.50 10.06
N PRO A 117 -9.11 -12.25 9.62
CA PRO A 117 -9.34 -13.57 9.08
C PRO A 117 -9.93 -14.47 10.16
N THR A 118 -11.11 -15.02 9.88
CA THR A 118 -11.75 -16.07 10.67
C THR A 118 -11.76 -17.36 9.88
N HIS A 119 -11.98 -18.49 10.56
CA HIS A 119 -12.13 -19.80 9.91
C HIS A 119 -13.27 -19.84 8.85
N GLU A 120 -14.26 -18.95 8.95
CA GLU A 120 -15.38 -18.87 8.00
C GLU A 120 -15.05 -17.99 6.79
N SER A 121 -14.30 -16.90 6.98
CA SER A 121 -14.02 -15.92 5.91
C SER A 121 -12.91 -16.34 4.94
N ILE A 122 -12.16 -17.40 5.24
CA ILE A 122 -11.09 -17.89 4.36
C ILE A 122 -11.64 -18.41 3.03
N TRP A 123 -12.76 -19.14 3.05
CA TRP A 123 -13.35 -19.76 1.85
C TRP A 123 -13.92 -18.75 0.84
N GLU A 124 -14.25 -17.55 1.28
CA GLU A 124 -14.75 -16.47 0.42
C GLU A 124 -13.64 -15.83 -0.44
N ASN A 125 -12.37 -16.12 -0.15
CA ASN A 125 -11.21 -15.47 -0.77
C ASN A 125 -10.26 -16.45 -1.50
N VAL A 126 -10.70 -17.71 -1.73
CA VAL A 126 -9.92 -18.75 -2.44
C VAL A 126 -10.19 -18.76 -3.96
N PHE A 127 -11.00 -17.86 -4.50
CA PHE A 127 -11.36 -17.83 -5.93
C PHE A 127 -11.10 -16.47 -6.59
#